data_AF-A0A075FGB2-F1
#
_entry.id   AF-A0A075FGB2-F1
#
_cell.length_a   1.000
_cell.length_b   1.000
_cell.length_c   1.000
_cell.angle_alpha   90.00
_cell.angle_beta   90.00
_cell.angle_gamma   90.00
#
_symmetry.space_group_name_H-M   'P 1'
#
loop_
_entity.id
_entity.type
_entity.pdbx_description
1 polymer ?
#
loop_
_entity_poly.entity_id
_entity_poly.type
_entity_poly.pdbx_seq_one_letter_code
_entity_poly.pdbx_strand_id
1 'polypeptide(L)' 'MFVAIGHVPNTDFLKGHIELNDQGYIECNGTKTSVDGVFVAGDVHDFRYRQAVTAAGHGCEAAIDVEKYIEMNGL' A
#
# COMPACT_ATOMS: atom_id res chain seq x y z
N MET A 1 -1.13 -26.53 -15.12
CA MET A 1 -2.14 -25.49 -15.38
C MET A 1 -1.74 -24.26 -14.57
N PHE A 2 -1.64 -23.08 -15.20
CA PHE A 2 -1.39 -21.80 -14.52
C PHE A 2 -2.59 -20.88 -14.75
N VAL A 3 -3.02 -20.14 -13.71
CA VAL A 3 -4.19 -19.25 -13.79
C VAL A 3 -3.72 -17.80 -13.82
N ALA A 4 -4.11 -17.06 -14.86
CA ALA A 4 -3.71 -15.68 -15.10
C ALA A 4 -4.93 -14.80 -15.41
N ILE A 5 -5.82 -14.64 -14.41
CA ILE A 5 -7.08 -13.88 -14.53
C ILE A 5 -7.06 -12.53 -13.82
N GLY A 6 -5.87 -12.03 -13.49
CA GLY A 6 -5.69 -10.82 -12.68
C GLY A 6 -5.69 -11.10 -11.18
N HIS A 7 -5.66 -10.04 -10.39
CA HIS A 7 -5.70 -10.06 -8.92
C HIS A 7 -6.69 -9.01 -8.46
N VAL A 8 -7.33 -9.25 -7.30
CA VAL A 8 -8.21 -8.29 -6.65
C VAL A 8 -7.52 -7.82 -5.38
N PRO A 9 -7.13 -6.54 -5.27
CA PRO A 9 -6.57 -6.01 -4.02
C PRO A 9 -7.66 -5.94 -2.95
N ASN A 10 -7.29 -6.24 -1.69
CA ASN A 10 -8.22 -6.22 -0.56
C ASN A 10 -8.46 -4.79 -0.06
N THR A 11 -9.13 -3.95 -0.85
CA THR A 11 -9.34 -2.51 -0.58
C THR A 11 -10.82 -2.12 -0.55
N ASP A 12 -11.74 -3.06 -0.77
CA ASP A 12 -13.17 -2.76 -0.84
C ASP A 12 -13.70 -2.04 0.41
N PHE A 13 -13.14 -2.36 1.59
CA PHE A 13 -13.51 -1.74 2.86
C PHE A 13 -12.98 -0.30 3.03
N LEU A 14 -12.07 0.15 2.16
CA LEU A 14 -11.44 1.47 2.17
C LEU A 14 -12.03 2.44 1.14
N LYS A 15 -12.98 1.97 0.31
CA LYS A 15 -13.60 2.78 -0.74
C LYS A 15 -14.20 4.07 -0.16
N GLY A 16 -13.82 5.21 -0.74
CA GLY A 16 -14.26 6.54 -0.28
C GLY A 16 -13.48 7.10 0.91
N HIS A 17 -12.58 6.32 1.51
CA HIS A 17 -11.71 6.78 2.60
C HIS A 17 -10.26 7.00 2.15
N ILE A 18 -9.78 6.22 1.18
CA ILE A 18 -8.44 6.33 0.60
C ILE A 18 -8.58 6.35 -0.93
N GLU A 19 -7.73 7.11 -1.61
CA GLU A 19 -7.68 7.14 -3.07
C GLU A 19 -7.21 5.78 -3.62
N LEU A 20 -8.01 5.25 -4.55
CA LEU A 20 -7.74 4.00 -5.25
C LEU A 20 -7.70 4.30 -6.75
N ASN A 21 -6.82 3.62 -7.47
CA ASN A 21 -6.84 3.68 -8.92
C ASN A 21 -8.04 2.90 -9.50
N ASP A 22 -8.23 2.99 -10.82
CA ASP A 22 -9.32 2.32 -11.53
C ASP A 22 -9.35 0.78 -11.36
N GLN A 23 -8.25 0.18 -10.93
CA GLN A 23 -8.11 -1.26 -10.67
C GLN A 23 -8.30 -1.63 -9.19
N GLY A 24 -8.57 -0.65 -8.32
CA GLY A 24 -8.79 -0.82 -6.89
C GLY A 24 -7.52 -0.89 -6.04
N TYR A 25 -6.33 -0.70 -6.62
CA TYR A 25 -5.09 -0.61 -5.83
C TYR A 25 -4.98 0.75 -5.17
N ILE A 26 -4.37 0.82 -3.99
CA ILE A 26 -4.15 2.09 -3.29
C ILE A 26 -3.20 2.96 -4.12
N GLU A 27 -3.63 4.19 -4.41
CA GLU A 27 -2.78 5.18 -5.07
C GLU A 27 -1.85 5.82 -4.03
N CYS A 28 -0.55 5.86 -4.34
CA CYS A 28 0.47 6.25 -3.37
C CYS A 28 1.71 6.87 -4.02
N ASN A 29 2.46 7.64 -3.23
CA ASN A 29 3.81 8.09 -3.58
C ASN A 29 4.80 7.50 -2.57
N GLY A 30 5.52 6.46 -3.01
CA GLY A 30 6.21 5.56 -2.09
C GLY A 30 5.19 4.87 -1.19
N THR A 31 5.38 4.98 0.13
CA THR A 31 4.51 4.37 1.15
C THR A 31 3.32 5.25 1.55
N LYS A 32 3.29 6.53 1.14
CA LYS A 32 2.30 7.51 1.58
C LYS A 32 1.03 7.43 0.74
N THR A 33 -0.11 7.34 1.40
CA THR A 33 -1.44 7.35 0.76
C THR A 33 -2.01 8.77 0.68
N SER A 34 -3.24 8.90 0.19
CA SER A 34 -3.99 10.17 0.17
C SER A 34 -4.40 10.68 1.56
N VAL A 35 -4.32 9.83 2.59
CA VAL A 35 -4.66 10.19 3.98
C VAL A 35 -3.38 10.31 4.79
N ASP A 36 -3.16 11.48 5.39
CA ASP A 36 -1.99 11.72 6.23
C ASP A 36 -1.97 10.78 7.44
N GLY A 37 -0.80 10.24 7.76
CA GLY A 37 -0.62 9.20 8.77
C GLY A 37 -1.09 7.80 8.37
N VAL A 38 -1.58 7.60 7.15
CA VAL A 38 -1.92 6.26 6.61
C VAL A 38 -0.90 5.86 5.54
N PHE A 39 -0.31 4.69 5.75
CA PHE A 39 0.77 4.15 4.93
C PHE A 39 0.38 2.82 4.29
N VAL A 40 1.01 2.48 3.17
CA VAL A 40 0.74 1.29 2.38
C VAL A 40 2.00 0.44 2.16
N ALA A 41 1.83 -0.88 2.10
CA ALA A 41 2.88 -1.82 1.81
C ALA A 41 2.35 -3.06 1.07
N GLY A 42 3.23 -3.70 0.29
CA GLY A 42 2.92 -4.95 -0.41
C GLY A 42 1.97 -4.81 -1.60
N ASP A 43 1.44 -5.95 -2.04
CA ASP A 43 0.69 -6.07 -3.30
C ASP A 43 -0.56 -5.17 -3.37
N VAL A 44 -1.08 -4.66 -2.26
CA VAL A 44 -2.27 -3.80 -2.24
C VAL A 44 -2.07 -2.45 -2.97
N HIS A 45 -0.82 -2.05 -3.22
CA HIS A 45 -0.46 -0.94 -4.12
C HIS A 45 0.45 -1.40 -5.28
N ASP A 46 1.19 -2.49 -5.12
CA ASP A 46 2.08 -3.03 -6.16
C ASP A 46 1.37 -3.98 -7.12
N PHE A 47 0.91 -3.44 -8.25
CA PHE A 47 0.35 -4.24 -9.33
C PHE A 47 1.40 -4.77 -10.34
N ARG A 48 2.68 -4.46 -10.15
CA ARG A 48 3.76 -4.77 -11.11
C ARG A 48 4.62 -5.95 -10.69
N TYR A 49 5.14 -5.98 -9.47
CA TYR A 49 6.11 -7.00 -9.06
C TYR A 49 5.44 -8.18 -8.33
N ARG A 50 4.61 -7.90 -7.31
CA ARG A 50 3.82 -8.92 -6.57
C ARG A 50 4.66 -10.11 -6.12
N GLN A 51 5.82 -9.84 -5.53
CA GLN A 51 6.71 -10.86 -4.99
C GLN A 51 6.80 -10.72 -3.48
N ALA A 52 6.94 -11.84 -2.77
CA ALA A 52 7.11 -11.83 -1.32
C ALA A 52 8.28 -10.93 -0.87
N VAL A 53 9.37 -10.90 -1.64
CA VAL A 53 10.54 -10.05 -1.34
C VAL A 53 10.27 -8.56 -1.54
N THR A 54 9.50 -8.17 -2.58
CA THR A 54 9.13 -6.76 -2.76
C THR A 54 8.13 -6.33 -1.70
N ALA A 55 7.17 -7.18 -1.38
CA ALA A 55 6.22 -6.91 -0.30
C ALA A 55 6.89 -6.76 1.08
N ALA A 56 7.90 -7.58 1.38
CA ALA A 56 8.70 -7.43 2.60
C ALA A 56 9.49 -6.11 2.62
N GLY A 57 10.08 -5.72 1.48
CA GLY A 57 10.76 -4.43 1.32
C GLY A 57 9.82 -3.25 1.59
N HIS A 58 8.65 -3.23 0.93
CA HIS A 58 7.63 -2.19 1.13
C HIS A 58 7.16 -2.14 2.60
N GLY A 59 7.06 -3.29 3.27
CA GLY A 59 6.70 -3.34 4.70
C GLY A 59 7.73 -2.65 5.59
N CYS A 60 9.02 -2.83 5.30
CA CYS A 60 10.11 -2.14 6.00
C CYS A 60 10.06 -0.63 5.77
N GLU A 61 9.90 -0.21 4.51
CA GLU A 61 9.78 1.20 4.14
C GLU A 61 8.60 1.86 4.86
N ALA A 62 7.42 1.23 4.84
CA ALA A 62 6.23 1.76 5.51
C ALA A 62 6.42 1.86 7.03
N ALA A 63 7.07 0.89 7.66
CA ALA A 63 7.34 0.93 9.10
C ALA A 63 8.26 2.10 9.49
N ILE A 64 9.32 2.35 8.70
CA ILE A 64 10.24 3.48 8.93
C ILE A 64 9.52 4.81 8.72
N ASP A 65 8.63 4.90 7.72
CA ASP A 65 7.88 6.13 7.48
C ASP A 65 6.80 6.39 8.55
N VAL A 66 6.18 5.33 9.08
CA VAL A 66 5.31 5.40 10.26
C VAL A 66 6.08 5.90 11.47
N GLU A 67 7.27 5.35 11.76
CA GLU A 67 8.12 5.76 12.87
C GLU A 67 8.42 7.28 12.79
N LYS A 68 8.91 7.74 11.64
CA LYS A 68 9.18 9.18 11.42
C LYS A 68 7.94 10.03 11.57
N TYR A 69 6.79 9.56 11.09
CA TYR A 69 5.53 10.29 11.21
C TYR A 69 5.12 10.44 12.67
N ILE A 70 5.25 9.38 13.48
CA ILE A 70 4.98 9.41 14.92
C ILE A 70 5.91 10.42 15.61
N GLU A 71 7.22 10.35 15.34
CA GLU A 71 8.21 11.26 15.91
C GLU A 71 7.94 12.73 15.57
N MET A 72 7.64 13.03 14.29
CA MET A 72 7.39 14.38 13.82
C MET A 72 6.10 14.99 14.40
N ASN A 73 5.12 14.16 14.75
CA ASN A 73 3.83 14.61 15.30
C ASN A 73 3.73 14.49 16.82
N GLY A 74 4.76 13.96 17.49
CA GLY A 74 4.78 13.77 18.94
C GLY A 74 3.70 12.80 19.44
N LEU A 75 3.41 11.75 18.67
CA LEU A 75 2.41 10.72 18.98
C LEU A 75 2.97 9.57 19.82
#